data_AF-A0AAX2A2E7-F1
#
_entry.id   AF-A0AAX2A2E7-F1
#
_cell.length_a   1.000
_cell.length_b   1.000
_cell.length_c   1.000
_cell.angle_alpha   90.00
_cell.angle_beta   90.00
_cell.angle_gamma   90.00
#
_symmetry.space_group_name_H-M   'P 1'
#
loop_
_entity.id
_entity.type
_entity.pdbx_description
1 polymer ?
#
loop_
_entity_poly.entity_id
_entity_poly.type
_entity_poly.pdbx_seq_one_letter_code
_entity_poly.pdbx_strand_id
1 'polypeptide(L)' 'MLVANADVRNRLKEAEIKHWMLANKLGCHETTLSRWLRVELPPKKKELIFKAIDELEAEQQVAQ' A
#
# COMPACT_ATOMS: atom_id res chain seq x y z
N MET A 1 -1.49 2.64 20.45
CA MET A 1 -2.09 3.52 19.42
C MET A 1 -2.68 2.63 18.35
N LEU A 2 -4.00 2.69 18.13
CA LEU A 2 -4.71 1.90 17.12
C LEU A 2 -4.17 2.29 15.74
N VAL A 3 -3.31 1.43 15.17
CA VAL A 3 -2.77 1.64 13.83
C VAL A 3 -3.89 1.31 12.86
N ALA A 4 -4.64 2.34 12.45
CA ALA A 4 -5.55 2.20 11.32
C ALA A 4 -4.75 1.61 10.15
N ASN A 5 -5.36 0.67 9.42
CA ASN A 5 -4.77 0.06 8.22
C ASN A 5 -3.50 -0.80 8.45
N ALA A 6 -3.36 -1.45 9.61
CA ALA A 6 -2.28 -2.43 9.86
C ALA A 6 -2.20 -3.53 8.78
N ASP A 7 -3.34 -3.88 8.21
CA ASP A 7 -3.54 -4.81 7.09
C ASP A 7 -2.69 -4.42 5.85
N VAL A 8 -2.66 -3.13 5.49
CA VAL A 8 -1.86 -2.62 4.36
C VAL A 8 -0.37 -2.74 4.66
N ARG A 9 0.04 -2.49 5.91
CA ARG A 9 1.44 -2.66 6.33
C ARG A 9 1.88 -4.12 6.30
N ASN A 10 1.01 -5.05 6.72
CA ASN A 10 1.30 -6.48 6.63
C ASN A 10 1.43 -6.90 5.18
N ARG A 11 0.47 -6.55 4.31
CA ARG A 11 0.55 -6.89 2.88
C ARG A 11 1.80 -6.32 2.20
N LEU A 12 2.17 -5.07 2.50
CA LEU A 12 3.42 -4.47 2.02
C LEU A 12 4.66 -5.24 2.49
N LYS A 13 4.64 -5.75 3.72
CA LYS A 13 5.75 -6.52 4.29
C LYS A 13 5.83 -7.93 3.70
N GLU A 14 4.69 -8.58 3.47
CA GLU A 14 4.60 -9.90 2.83
C GLU A 14 5.04 -9.84 1.36
N ALA A 15 4.64 -8.79 0.66
CA ALA A 15 5.03 -8.55 -0.73
C ALA A 15 6.45 -8.01 -0.90
N GLU A 16 7.15 -7.71 0.21
CA GLU A 16 8.44 -6.99 0.22
C GLU A 16 8.41 -5.62 -0.53
N ILE A 17 7.22 -5.04 -0.68
CA ILE A 17 7.01 -3.77 -1.37
C ILE A 17 7.28 -2.60 -0.42
N LYS A 18 8.11 -1.68 -0.88
CA LYS A 18 8.38 -0.43 -0.14
C LYS A 18 7.21 0.55 -0.31
N HIS A 19 6.92 1.30 0.74
CA HIS A 19 5.85 2.31 0.76
C HIS A 19 5.94 3.31 -0.41
N TRP A 20 7.16 3.66 -0.85
CA TRP A 20 7.36 4.55 -2.00
C TRP A 20 6.94 3.92 -3.33
N MET A 21 7.06 2.59 -3.53
CA MET A 21 6.63 1.93 -4.76
C MET A 21 5.10 1.98 -4.90
N LEU A 22 4.40 1.65 -3.82
CA LEU A 22 2.95 1.77 -3.76
C LEU A 22 2.51 3.22 -3.96
N ALA A 23 3.18 4.17 -3.31
CA ALA A 23 2.91 5.59 -3.49
C ALA A 23 3.10 6.02 -4.96
N ASN A 24 4.19 5.57 -5.60
CA ASN A 24 4.48 5.85 -7.01
C ASN A 24 3.42 5.25 -7.95
N LYS A 25 2.98 4.00 -7.72
CA LYS A 25 1.90 3.35 -8.48
C LYS A 25 0.57 4.09 -8.31
N LEU A 26 0.30 4.61 -7.13
CA LEU A 26 -0.87 5.45 -6.82
C LEU A 26 -0.74 6.90 -7.31
N GLY A 27 0.41 7.30 -7.85
CA GLY A 27 0.68 8.68 -8.26
C GLY A 27 0.72 9.67 -7.09
N CYS A 28 1.05 9.20 -5.88
CA CYS A 28 1.12 9.98 -4.65
C CYS A 28 2.53 9.97 -4.05
N HIS A 29 2.79 10.93 -3.16
CA HIS A 29 4.02 10.97 -2.38
C HIS A 29 3.94 10.05 -1.15
N GLU A 30 5.07 9.52 -0.66
CA GLU A 30 5.10 8.60 0.50
C GLU A 30 4.47 9.22 1.77
N THR A 31 4.62 10.55 1.90
CA THR A 31 4.11 11.34 3.01
C THR A 31 2.59 11.40 2.98
N THR A 32 2.00 11.46 1.78
CA THR A 32 0.54 11.38 1.58
C THR A 32 0.04 9.99 1.94
N LEU A 33 0.72 8.94 1.49
CA LEU A 33 0.37 7.56 1.83
C LEU A 33 0.45 7.32 3.34
N SER A 34 1.52 7.77 3.99
CA SER A 34 1.70 7.67 5.45
C SER A 34 0.62 8.44 6.23
N ARG A 35 0.16 9.59 5.72
CA ARG A 35 -0.96 10.34 6.31
C ARG A 35 -2.28 9.60 6.12
N TRP A 36 -2.51 9.01 4.95
CA TRP A 36 -3.70 8.21 4.67
C TRP A 36 -3.81 6.99 5.57
N LEU A 37 -2.69 6.31 5.84
CA LEU A 37 -2.68 5.16 6.74
C LEU A 37 -2.95 5.53 8.21
N ARG A 38 -2.79 6.79 8.61
CA ARG A 38 -3.10 7.26 9.98
C ARG A 38 -4.58 7.59 10.20
N VAL A 39 -5.37 7.72 9.13
CA VAL A 39 -6.80 8.02 9.19
C VAL A 39 -7.60 6.81 8.71
N GLU A 40 -8.88 6.73 9.10
CA GLU A 40 -9.77 5.70 8.57
C GLU A 40 -9.95 5.95 7.06
N LEU A 41 -9.40 5.05 6.25
CA LEU A 41 -9.54 5.11 4.80
C LEU A 41 -10.92 4.58 4.42
N PRO A 42 -11.65 5.25 3.52
CA PRO A 42 -12.89 4.70 3.01
C PRO A 42 -12.58 3.36 2.30
N PRO A 43 -13.48 2.36 2.41
CA PRO A 43 -13.24 1.00 1.92
C PRO A 43 -12.83 0.98 0.43
N LYS A 44 -13.44 1.84 -0.39
CA LYS A 44 -13.12 2.00 -1.81
C LYS A 44 -11.67 2.41 -2.08
N LYS A 45 -11.06 3.26 -1.23
CA LYS A 45 -9.64 3.61 -1.35
C LYS A 45 -8.75 2.47 -0.85
N LYS A 46 -9.18 1.77 0.22
CA LYS A 46 -8.45 0.61 0.73
C LYS A 46 -8.35 -0.46 -0.37
N GLU A 47 -9.43 -0.77 -1.07
CA GLU A 47 -9.40 -1.72 -2.21
C GLU A 47 -8.46 -1.29 -3.33
N LEU A 48 -8.46 -0.01 -3.72
CA LEU A 48 -7.51 0.50 -4.72
C LEU A 48 -6.05 0.32 -4.30
N ILE A 49 -5.75 0.57 -3.03
CA ILE A 49 -4.42 0.36 -2.46
C ILE A 49 -4.06 -1.12 -2.50
N PHE A 50 -4.96 -2.01 -2.08
CA PHE A 50 -4.73 -3.46 -2.12
C PHE A 50 -4.49 -3.95 -3.54
N LYS A 51 -5.28 -3.49 -4.50
CA LYS A 51 -5.11 -3.85 -5.91
C LYS A 51 -3.76 -3.38 -6.45
N ALA A 52 -3.35 -2.16 -6.11
CA ALA A 52 -2.03 -1.66 -6.49
C ALA A 52 -0.88 -2.47 -5.86
N ILE A 53 -1.04 -2.95 -4.62
CA ILE A 53 -0.07 -3.85 -3.97
C ILE A 53 -0.04 -5.20 -4.68
N ASP A 54 -1.19 -5.77 -5.01
CA ASP A 54 -1.31 -7.05 -5.70
C ASP A 54 -0.66 -7.01 -7.09
N GLU A 55 -0.90 -5.94 -7.86
CA GLU A 55 -0.23 -5.71 -9.14
C GLU A 55 1.29 -5.58 -8.98
N LEU A 56 1.75 -4.81 -7.99
CA LEU A 56 3.19 -4.66 -7.72
C LEU A 56 3.85 -5.96 -7.24
N GLU A 57 3.12 -6.79 -6.47
CA GLU A 57 3.59 -8.08 -5.98
C GLU A 57 3.76 -9.05 -7.15
N ALA A 58 2.77 -9.09 -8.05
CA ALA A 58 2.86 -9.87 -9.28
C ALA A 58 4.01 -9.38 -10.19
N GLU A 59 4.18 -8.06 -10.35
CA GLU A 59 5.30 -7.49 -11.12
C GLU A 59 6.66 -7.84 -10.49
N GLN A 60 6.78 -7.83 -9.16
CA GLN A 60 8.00 -8.23 -8.44
C GLN A 60 8.29 -9.73 -8.54
N GLN A 61 7.26 -10.57 -8.42
CA GLN A 61 7.43 -12.02 -8.55
C GLN A 61 7.79 -12.46 -9.97
N VAL A 62 7.29 -11.78 -11.00
CA VAL A 62 7.61 -12.09 -12.40
C VAL A 62 9.02 -11.64 -12.79
N ALA A 63 9.56 -10.62 -12.10
CA ALA A 63 10.89 -10.10 -12.36
C ALA A 63 12.02 -10.82 -11.59
N GLN A 64 11.68 -11.75 -10.67
CA GLN A 64 12.65 -12.54 -9.89
C GLN A 64 12.91 -13.93 -10.48
#